data_AF-A0A1E4PXF2-F1
#
_entry.id   AF-A0A1E4PXF2-F1
#
_cell.length_a   1.000
_cell.length_b   1.000
_cell.length_c   1.000
_cell.angle_alpha   90.00
_cell.angle_beta   90.00
_cell.angle_gamma   90.00
#
_symmetry.space_group_name_H-M   'P 1'
#
loop_
_entity.id
_entity.type
_entity.pdbx_description
1 polymer ?
#
loop_
_entity_poly.entity_id
_entity_poly.type
_entity_poly.pdbx_seq_one_letter_code
_entity_poly.pdbx_strand_id
1 'polypeptide(L)'
;MHTPLRLPAIAVGLEMASAGAWAQDTGKAIFGRTCIACHGADGAGVLPGVPDFTKPGGPLAQPDAVLIERITKGFQTPGSPLAMPPKGGDPSLTAQQIQDVLAYLRREFRPK
;
A
#
# COMPACT_ATOMS: atom_id res chain seq x y z
N MET A 1 -57.40 41.85 -1.55
CA MET A 1 -57.48 40.61 -2.34
C MET A 1 -56.21 40.55 -3.19
N HIS A 2 -55.11 40.02 -2.66
CA HIS A 2 -53.86 39.86 -3.41
C HIS A 2 -53.23 38.52 -2.99
N THR A 3 -53.18 37.63 -3.97
CA THR A 3 -52.77 36.22 -3.93
C THR A 3 -51.25 36.11 -3.79
N PRO A 4 -50.70 35.11 -3.05
CA PRO A 4 -49.26 34.95 -2.90
C PRO A 4 -48.62 34.33 -4.16
N LEU A 5 -47.58 34.97 -4.69
CA LEU A 5 -46.75 34.44 -5.77
C LEU A 5 -45.78 33.40 -5.19
N ARG A 6 -45.99 32.13 -5.54
CA ARG A 6 -45.10 31.01 -5.20
C ARG A 6 -43.81 31.13 -6.03
N LEU A 7 -42.66 31.21 -5.36
CA LEU A 7 -41.35 31.01 -5.98
C LEU A 7 -41.11 29.51 -6.22
N PRO A 8 -40.55 29.09 -7.38
CA PRO A 8 -39.98 27.77 -7.50
C PRO A 8 -38.60 27.74 -6.81
N ALA A 9 -38.46 26.89 -5.80
CA ALA A 9 -37.18 26.52 -5.24
C ALA A 9 -36.43 25.67 -6.29
N ILE A 10 -35.44 26.26 -6.95
CA ILE A 10 -34.49 25.52 -7.77
C ILE A 10 -33.55 24.80 -6.80
N ALA A 11 -33.81 23.52 -6.57
CA ALA A 11 -32.85 22.62 -5.94
C ALA A 11 -31.75 22.32 -6.96
N VAL A 12 -30.70 23.14 -6.99
CA VAL A 12 -29.43 22.77 -7.61
C VAL A 12 -28.75 21.77 -6.67
N GLY A 13 -29.14 20.50 -6.79
CA GLY A 13 -28.33 19.38 -6.34
C GLY A 13 -27.15 19.26 -7.29
N LEU A 14 -26.05 19.94 -6.96
CA LEU A 14 -24.75 19.64 -7.53
C LEU A 14 -23.91 19.06 -6.41
N GLU A 15 -24.02 17.73 -6.25
CA GLU A 15 -23.07 16.94 -5.49
C GLU A 15 -21.69 17.04 -6.15
N MET A 16 -20.93 18.08 -5.80
CA MET A 16 -19.48 18.06 -5.98
C MET A 16 -18.89 17.09 -4.97
N ALA A 17 -18.72 15.83 -5.40
CA ALA A 17 -17.73 14.95 -4.84
C ALA A 17 -16.33 15.55 -5.11
N SER A 18 -15.90 16.45 -4.24
CA SER A 18 -14.52 16.93 -4.26
C SER A 18 -13.66 15.97 -3.47
N ALA A 19 -13.33 14.83 -4.09
CA ALA A 19 -12.14 14.09 -3.69
C ALA A 19 -10.94 14.95 -4.05
N GLY A 20 -10.54 15.83 -3.12
CA GLY A 20 -9.18 16.32 -3.06
C GLY A 20 -8.28 15.12 -2.81
N ALA A 21 -7.94 14.38 -3.86
CA ALA A 21 -6.86 13.43 -3.83
C ALA A 21 -5.57 14.26 -3.74
N TRP A 22 -5.19 14.65 -2.53
CA TRP A 22 -3.78 14.80 -2.23
C TRP A 22 -3.12 13.55 -2.78
N ALA A 23 -2.22 13.71 -3.77
CA ALA A 23 -1.60 12.59 -4.45
C ALA A 23 -0.93 11.68 -3.39
N GLN A 24 -1.63 10.62 -2.99
CA GLN A 24 -1.08 9.60 -2.12
C GLN A 24 -0.09 8.82 -2.97
N ASP A 25 1.13 8.65 -2.48
CA ASP A 25 2.10 7.80 -3.15
C ASP A 25 1.50 6.40 -3.33
N THR A 26 1.43 5.92 -4.57
CA THR A 26 0.95 4.57 -4.85
C THR A 26 1.88 3.53 -4.24
N GLY A 27 1.37 2.33 -3.97
CA GLY A 27 2.20 1.21 -3.50
C GLY A 27 3.40 0.90 -4.40
N LYS A 28 3.27 1.10 -5.72
CA LYS A 28 4.39 0.97 -6.68
C LYS A 28 5.47 2.04 -6.45
N ALA A 29 5.08 3.29 -6.25
CA ALA A 29 6.01 4.40 -6.01
C ALA A 29 6.76 4.20 -4.69
N ILE A 30 6.06 3.77 -3.64
CA ILE A 30 6.66 3.48 -2.34
C ILE A 30 7.63 2.29 -2.46
N PHE A 31 7.22 1.20 -3.10
CA PHE A 31 8.10 0.05 -3.32
C PHE A 31 9.38 0.46 -4.06
N GLY A 32 9.25 1.26 -5.12
CA GLY A 32 10.36 1.71 -5.95
C GLY A 32 11.34 2.65 -5.23
N ARG A 33 10.91 3.42 -4.22
CA ARG A 33 11.83 4.32 -3.49
C ARG A 33 12.38 3.72 -2.19
N THR A 34 11.63 2.83 -1.56
CA THR A 34 11.93 2.34 -0.21
C THR A 34 12.34 0.87 -0.20
N CYS A 35 11.61 0.00 -0.90
CA CYS A 35 11.72 -1.45 -0.72
C CYS A 35 12.67 -2.12 -1.74
N ILE A 36 12.77 -1.54 -2.93
CA ILE A 36 13.47 -2.13 -4.08
C ILE A 36 14.96 -2.41 -3.81
N ALA A 37 15.60 -1.60 -2.96
CA ALA A 37 17.03 -1.71 -2.67
C ALA A 37 17.41 -3.07 -2.06
N CYS A 38 16.47 -3.72 -1.37
CA CYS A 38 16.67 -5.04 -0.79
C CYS A 38 15.84 -6.11 -1.52
N HIS A 39 14.61 -5.79 -1.91
CA HIS A 39 13.67 -6.75 -2.49
C HIS A 39 13.82 -6.94 -4.01
N GLY A 40 14.60 -6.10 -4.69
CA GLY A 40 14.81 -6.18 -6.13
C GLY A 40 13.63 -5.66 -6.95
N ALA A 41 13.90 -5.27 -8.20
CA ALA A 41 12.87 -4.79 -9.12
C ALA A 41 11.90 -5.91 -9.56
N ASP A 42 12.43 -7.13 -9.63
CA ASP A 42 11.71 -8.37 -9.97
C ASP A 42 11.06 -9.06 -8.76
N GLY A 43 11.27 -8.52 -7.54
CA GLY A 43 10.76 -9.11 -6.31
C GLY A 43 11.47 -10.39 -5.86
N ALA A 44 12.59 -10.76 -6.49
CA ALA A 44 13.34 -11.97 -6.17
C ALA A 44 14.25 -11.84 -4.94
N GLY A 45 14.45 -10.61 -4.45
CA GLY A 45 15.40 -10.30 -3.39
C GLY A 45 16.84 -10.23 -3.91
N VAL A 46 17.60 -9.21 -3.48
CA VAL A 46 18.99 -8.98 -3.91
C VAL A 46 20.01 -9.16 -2.78
N LEU A 47 19.56 -9.40 -1.55
CA LEU A 47 20.40 -9.58 -0.37
C LEU A 47 20.12 -10.92 0.32
N PRO A 48 21.13 -11.52 1.01
CA PRO A 48 20.93 -12.73 1.79
C PRO A 48 19.81 -12.58 2.83
N GLY A 49 18.89 -13.53 2.87
CA GLY A 49 17.78 -13.56 3.81
C GLY A 49 16.57 -12.67 3.44
N VAL A 50 16.67 -11.91 2.34
CA VAL A 50 15.50 -11.27 1.72
C VAL A 50 14.74 -12.32 0.91
N PRO A 51 13.42 -12.46 1.11
CA PRO A 51 12.69 -13.52 0.45
C PRO A 51 12.36 -13.18 -1.00
N ASP A 52 12.19 -14.23 -1.80
CA ASP A 52 11.67 -14.17 -3.15
C ASP A 52 10.13 -14.18 -3.12
N PHE A 53 9.52 -13.08 -3.57
CA PHE A 53 8.06 -12.90 -3.60
C PHE A 53 7.38 -13.69 -4.73
N THR A 54 8.14 -14.15 -5.71
CA THR A 54 7.64 -14.87 -6.89
C THR A 54 7.54 -16.39 -6.67
N LYS A 55 7.95 -16.89 -5.51
CA LYS A 55 7.86 -18.32 -5.18
C LYS A 55 6.43 -18.72 -4.80
N PRO A 56 5.84 -19.76 -5.43
CA PRO A 56 4.59 -20.37 -4.96
C PRO A 56 4.72 -20.85 -3.52
N GLY A 57 3.71 -20.57 -2.69
CA GLY A 57 3.77 -20.86 -1.25
C GLY A 57 4.78 -20.00 -0.46
N GLY A 58 5.41 -19.01 -1.10
CA GLY A 58 6.35 -18.08 -0.48
C GLY A 58 5.69 -17.04 0.43
N PRO A 59 6.38 -15.92 0.75
CA PRO A 59 5.89 -14.96 1.73
C PRO A 59 4.51 -14.41 1.39
N LEU A 60 4.26 -14.14 0.11
CA LEU A 60 2.98 -13.61 -0.37
C LEU A 60 1.83 -14.63 -0.31
N ALA A 61 2.05 -15.88 0.10
CA ALA A 61 0.95 -16.80 0.41
C ALA A 61 0.34 -16.57 1.81
N GLN A 62 1.04 -15.85 2.70
CA GLN A 62 0.55 -15.58 4.05
C GLN A 62 -0.64 -14.62 4.08
N PRO A 63 -1.46 -14.60 5.16
CA PRO A 63 -2.53 -13.62 5.33
C PRO A 63 -2.01 -12.17 5.36
N ASP A 64 -2.83 -11.23 4.92
CA ASP A 64 -2.45 -9.81 4.87
C ASP A 64 -2.04 -9.28 6.23
N ALA A 65 -2.77 -9.62 7.31
CA ALA A 65 -2.46 -9.18 8.66
C ALA A 65 -1.02 -9.51 9.08
N VAL A 66 -0.52 -10.70 8.71
CA VAL A 66 0.85 -11.13 9.00
C VAL A 66 1.86 -10.27 8.23
N LEU A 67 1.58 -9.99 6.96
CA LEU A 67 2.49 -9.23 6.10
C LEU A 67 2.48 -7.74 6.48
N ILE A 68 1.32 -7.17 6.78
CA ILE A 68 1.18 -5.79 7.29
C ILE A 68 1.94 -5.63 8.59
N GLU A 69 1.80 -6.57 9.53
CA GLU A 69 2.52 -6.50 10.81
C GLU A 69 4.03 -6.52 10.59
N ARG A 70 4.53 -7.43 9.73
CA ARG A 70 5.95 -7.51 9.39
C ARG A 70 6.46 -6.25 8.71
N ILE A 71 5.72 -5.69 7.74
CA ILE A 71 6.10 -4.43 7.11
C ILE A 71 6.11 -3.31 8.15
N THR A 72 5.12 -3.25 9.03
CA THR A 72 4.98 -2.18 10.03
C THR A 72 6.06 -2.23 11.10
N LYS A 73 6.32 -3.41 11.67
CA LYS A 73 7.22 -3.61 12.82
C LYS A 73 8.63 -4.05 12.42
N GLY A 74 8.85 -4.35 11.16
CA GLY A 74 10.04 -5.05 10.70
C GLY A 74 9.91 -6.56 10.90
N PHE A 75 10.87 -7.30 10.36
CA PHE A 75 10.85 -8.76 10.43
C PHE A 75 12.25 -9.34 10.36
N GLN A 76 12.54 -10.26 11.28
CA GLN A 76 13.76 -11.05 11.25
C GLN A 76 13.45 -12.40 10.58
N THR A 77 13.92 -12.59 9.36
CA THR A 77 13.93 -13.93 8.74
C THR A 77 14.83 -14.84 9.58
N PRO A 78 14.37 -16.01 10.03
CA PRO A 78 15.21 -16.95 10.78
C PRO A 78 16.48 -17.30 10.01
N GLY A 79 17.64 -17.21 10.67
CA GLY A 79 18.94 -17.48 10.05
C GLY A 79 19.47 -16.39 9.13
N SER A 80 18.74 -15.30 8.88
CA SER A 80 19.25 -14.15 8.14
C SER A 80 20.15 -13.28 9.02
N PRO A 81 21.32 -12.84 8.54
CA PRO A 81 22.16 -11.86 9.26
C PRO A 81 21.56 -10.44 9.24
N LEU A 82 20.56 -10.19 8.38
CA LEU A 82 19.91 -8.90 8.22
C LEU A 82 18.43 -8.99 8.63
N ALA A 83 18.00 -8.03 9.45
CA ALA A 83 16.61 -7.79 9.76
C ALA A 83 15.97 -6.87 8.72
N MET A 84 14.72 -7.13 8.33
CA MET A 84 13.91 -6.15 7.62
C MET A 84 13.54 -5.02 8.59
N PRO A 85 13.90 -3.76 8.32
CA PRO A 85 13.60 -2.65 9.21
C PRO A 85 12.09 -2.36 9.27
N PRO A 86 11.60 -1.79 10.39
CA PRO A 86 10.24 -1.26 10.47
C PRO A 86 9.94 -0.30 9.33
N LYS A 87 8.76 -0.47 8.71
CA LYS A 87 8.29 0.30 7.55
C LYS A 87 9.28 0.35 6.38
N GLY A 88 10.10 -0.69 6.21
CA GLY A 88 11.13 -0.72 5.17
C GLY A 88 12.22 0.35 5.35
N GLY A 89 12.37 0.91 6.56
CA GLY A 89 13.31 1.98 6.86
C GLY A 89 12.75 3.39 6.67
N ASP A 90 11.51 3.53 6.21
CA ASP A 90 10.83 4.82 6.06
C ASP A 90 9.81 5.02 7.21
N PRO A 91 10.17 5.75 8.29
CA PRO A 91 9.27 5.93 9.44
C PRO A 91 8.01 6.74 9.08
N SER A 92 8.03 7.48 7.95
CA SER A 92 6.93 8.34 7.53
C SER A 92 5.74 7.59 6.93
N LEU A 93 5.92 6.32 6.55
CA LEU A 93 4.84 5.55 5.92
C LEU A 93 3.63 5.43 6.85
N THR A 94 2.46 5.77 6.33
CA THR A 94 1.18 5.62 7.01
C THR A 94 0.69 4.17 6.94
N ALA A 95 -0.30 3.82 7.77
CA ALA A 95 -0.94 2.52 7.68
C ALA A 95 -1.54 2.25 6.30
N GLN A 96 -2.16 3.27 5.68
CA GLN A 96 -2.73 3.16 4.33
C GLN A 96 -1.66 2.88 3.29
N GLN A 97 -0.53 3.60 3.34
CA GLN A 97 0.58 3.38 2.41
C GLN A 97 1.17 1.97 2.51
N ILE A 98 1.20 1.38 3.72
CA ILE A 98 1.61 -0.01 3.91
C ILE A 98 0.61 -0.98 3.26
N GLN A 99 -0.71 -0.73 3.36
CA GLN A 99 -1.72 -1.51 2.65
C GLN A 99 -1.51 -1.43 1.13
N ASP A 100 -1.27 -0.22 0.62
CA ASP A 100 -1.11 0.03 -0.81
C ASP A 100 0.13 -0.68 -1.36
N VAL A 101 1.24 -0.69 -0.61
CA VAL A 101 2.44 -1.48 -0.93
C VAL A 101 2.11 -2.97 -0.97
N LEU A 102 1.44 -3.51 0.04
CA LEU A 102 1.11 -4.93 0.06
C LEU A 102 0.20 -5.31 -1.13
N ALA A 103 -0.78 -4.46 -1.45
CA ALA A 103 -1.65 -4.64 -2.61
C ALA A 103 -0.84 -4.63 -3.92
N TYR A 104 0.17 -3.76 -4.04
CA TYR A 104 1.10 -3.77 -5.16
C TYR A 104 1.91 -5.08 -5.22
N LEU A 105 2.53 -5.51 -4.11
CA LEU A 105 3.32 -6.75 -4.06
C LEU A 105 2.50 -7.97 -4.51
N ARG A 106 1.25 -8.08 -4.04
CA ARG A 106 0.36 -9.19 -4.44
C ARG A 106 -0.02 -9.15 -5.92
N ARG A 107 -0.27 -7.96 -6.46
CA ARG A 107 -0.67 -7.82 -7.86
C ARG A 107 0.50 -8.11 -8.80
N GLU A 108 1.69 -7.63 -8.44
CA GLU A 108 2.87 -7.68 -9.30
C GLU A 108 3.61 -9.02 -9.21
N PHE A 109 3.84 -9.53 -7.99
CA PHE A 109 4.79 -10.61 -7.77
C PHE A 109 4.15 -11.93 -7.34
N ARG A 110 2.93 -11.93 -6.78
CA ARG A 110 2.34 -13.18 -6.30
C ARG A 110 1.99 -14.08 -7.49
N PRO A 111 2.51 -15.31 -7.53
CA PRO A 111 2.09 -16.30 -8.53
C PRO A 111 0.58 -16.48 -8.52
N LYS A 112 0.01 -16.67 -9.71
CA LYS A 112 -1.42 -16.98 -9.88
C LYS A 112 -1.69 -18.43 -9.53
#